data_AF-A0A1C6FVX0-F1
#
_entry.id   AF-A0A1C6FVX0-F1
#
_cell.length_a   1.000
_cell.length_b   1.000
_cell.length_c   1.000
_cell.angle_alpha   90.00
_cell.angle_beta   90.00
_cell.angle_gamma   90.00
#
_symmetry.space_group_name_H-M   'P 1'
#
loop_
_entity.id
_entity.type
_entity.pdbx_description
1 polymer ?
#
loop_
_entity_poly.entity_id
_entity_poly.type
_entity_poly.pdbx_seq_one_letter_code
_entity_poly.pdbx_strand_id
1 'polypeptide(L)' 'MDKRYIAPVVITILAVIYFLGIAICFACSIFEGVPLAAVLLMLFIPIGAAALIVYMLIQRIKEIKGGEEDEARKY' A
#
# COMPACT_ATOMS: atom_id res chain seq x y z
N MET A 1 -17.30 11.49 4.78
CA MET A 1 -15.83 11.30 4.94
C MET A 1 -15.21 12.68 4.82
N ASP A 2 -14.58 13.19 5.87
CA ASP A 2 -13.97 14.52 5.83
C ASP A 2 -12.91 14.60 4.73
N LYS A 3 -12.77 15.79 4.15
CA LYS A 3 -11.81 16.07 3.07
C LYS A 3 -10.37 15.68 3.41
N ARG A 4 -10.02 15.66 4.69
CA ARG A 4 -8.70 15.25 5.21
C ARG A 4 -8.38 13.77 4.96
N TYR A 5 -9.40 12.92 4.82
CA TYR A 5 -9.22 11.49 4.52
C TYR A 5 -9.16 11.19 3.02
N ILE A 6 -9.67 12.08 2.17
CA ILE A 6 -9.78 11.82 0.72
C ILE A 6 -8.39 11.64 0.09
N ALA A 7 -7.48 12.59 0.34
CA ALA A 7 -6.13 12.54 -0.21
C ALA A 7 -5.36 11.25 0.18
N PRO A 8 -5.21 10.89 1.47
CA PRO A 8 -4.47 9.69 1.84
C PRO A 8 -5.14 8.40 1.35
N VAL A 9 -6.47 8.32 1.35
CA VAL A 9 -7.20 7.14 0.84
C VAL A 9 -6.99 6.95 -0.66
N VAL A 10 -7.13 8.02 -1.46
CA VAL A 10 -6.96 7.93 -2.92
C VAL A 10 -5.54 7.52 -3.29
N ILE A 11 -4.53 8.13 -2.66
CA ILE A 11 -3.12 7.79 -2.90
C ILE A 11 -2.85 6.33 -2.51
N THR A 12 -3.42 5.87 -1.39
CA THR A 12 -3.27 4.47 -0.96
C THR A 12 -3.89 3.51 -1.96
N ILE A 13 -5.10 3.79 -2.46
CA ILE A 13 -5.75 2.94 -3.46
C ILE A 13 -4.91 2.86 -4.73
N LEU A 14 -4.42 3.99 -5.24
CA LEU A 14 -3.57 4.03 -6.44
C LEU A 14 -2.27 3.23 -6.22
N ALA A 15 -1.63 3.39 -5.06
CA ALA A 15 -0.42 2.66 -4.73
C ALA A 15 -0.67 1.15 -4.62
N VAL A 16 -1.76 0.73 -3.96
CA VAL A 16 -2.14 -0.69 -3.85
C VAL A 16 -2.40 -1.29 -5.23
N ILE A 17 -3.14 -0.60 -6.10
CA ILE A 17 -3.38 -1.06 -7.48
C ILE A 17 -2.05 -1.21 -8.23
N TYR A 18 -1.14 -0.24 -8.09
CA TYR A 18 0.17 -0.29 -8.73
C TYR A 18 1.01 -1.49 -8.26
N PHE A 19 1.10 -1.73 -6.94
CA PHE A 19 1.84 -2.87 -6.41
C PHE A 19 1.19 -4.21 -6.74
N LEU A 20 -0.14 -4.29 -6.75
CA LEU A 20 -0.85 -5.48 -7.20
C LEU A 20 -0.60 -5.74 -8.70
N GLY A 21 -0.55 -4.69 -9.52
CA GLY A 21 -0.17 -4.81 -10.94
C GLY A 21 1.23 -5.40 -11.10
N ILE A 22 2.21 -4.92 -10.34
CA ILE A 22 3.57 -5.48 -10.31
C ILE A 22 3.55 -6.95 -9.87
N ALA A 23 2.81 -7.27 -8.81
CA ALA A 23 2.69 -8.64 -8.32
C ALA A 23 2.12 -9.58 -9.40
N ILE A 24 1.10 -9.14 -10.13
CA ILE A 24 0.53 -9.89 -11.27
C ILE A 24 1.57 -10.09 -12.37
N CYS A 25 2.35 -9.06 -12.72
CA CYS A 25 3.42 -9.19 -13.71
C CYS A 25 4.45 -10.25 -13.29
N PHE A 26 4.87 -10.28 -12.02
CA PHE A 26 5.78 -11.31 -11.50
C PHE A 26 5.14 -12.70 -11.45
N ALA A 27 3.84 -12.79 -11.17
CA ALA A 27 3.12 -14.06 -11.24
C ALA A 27 3.08 -14.61 -12.68
N CYS A 28 2.97 -13.76 -13.69
CA CYS A 28 3.00 -14.18 -15.09
C CYS A 28 4.36 -14.78 -15.51
N SER A 29 5.46 -14.44 -14.83
CA SER A 29 6.79 -15.01 -15.09
C SER A 29 6.88 -16.53 -14.84
N ILE A 30 5.89 -17.13 -14.17
CA ILE A 30 5.77 -18.60 -14.04
C ILE A 30 5.66 -19.26 -15.42
N PHE A 31 4.96 -18.64 -16.37
CA PHE A 31 4.78 -19.17 -17.72
C PHE A 31 6.05 -19.12 -18.57
N GLU A 32 7.06 -18.35 -18.14
CA GLU A 32 8.36 -18.22 -18.80
C GLU A 32 9.39 -19.23 -18.28
N GLY A 33 8.99 -20.14 -17.39
CA GLY A 33 9.86 -21.19 -16.84
C GLY A 33 10.70 -20.76 -15.66
N VAL A 34 10.43 -19.58 -15.08
CA VAL A 34 11.07 -19.15 -13.83
C VAL A 34 10.69 -20.11 -12.69
N PRO A 35 11.67 -20.58 -11.87
CA PRO A 35 11.37 -21.49 -10.79
C PRO A 35 10.39 -20.88 -9.78
N LEU A 36 9.42 -21.68 -9.33
CA LEU A 36 8.33 -21.23 -8.46
C LEU A 36 8.82 -20.54 -7.18
N ALA A 37 9.92 -21.03 -6.60
CA ALA A 37 10.53 -20.42 -5.42
C ALA A 37 10.99 -18.97 -5.67
N ALA A 38 11.54 -18.67 -6.85
CA ALA A 38 11.96 -17.32 -7.20
C ALA A 38 10.74 -16.40 -7.39
N VAL A 39 9.67 -16.90 -8.02
CA VAL A 39 8.43 -16.13 -8.19
C VAL A 39 7.79 -15.80 -6.84
N LEU A 40 7.77 -16.74 -5.89
CA LEU A 40 7.25 -16.48 -4.54
C LEU A 40 8.04 -15.39 -3.82
N LEU A 41 9.38 -15.41 -3.92
CA LEU A 41 10.23 -14.36 -3.36
C LEU A 41 9.96 -13.00 -4.02
N MET A 42 9.80 -12.97 -5.34
CA MET A 42 9.48 -11.75 -6.09
C MET A 42 8.08 -11.21 -5.75
N LEU A 43 7.09 -12.07 -5.52
CA LEU A 43 5.73 -11.71 -5.12
C LEU A 43 5.65 -11.18 -3.68
N PHE A 44 6.50 -11.68 -2.80
CA PHE A 44 6.50 -11.28 -1.40
C PHE A 44 6.75 -9.77 -1.23
N ILE A 45 7.62 -9.20 -2.05
CA ILE A 45 8.00 -7.77 -2.00
C ILE A 45 6.82 -6.83 -2.29
N PRO A 46 6.15 -6.89 -3.46
CA PRO A 46 5.04 -5.99 -3.78
C PRO A 46 3.82 -6.24 -2.89
N ILE A 47 3.54 -7.48 -2.49
CA ILE A 47 2.44 -7.78 -1.57
C ILE A 47 2.73 -7.19 -0.18
N GLY A 48 3.95 -7.38 0.33
CA GLY A 48 4.39 -6.80 1.59
C GLY A 48 4.33 -5.27 1.57
N ALA A 49 4.79 -4.64 0.49
CA ALA A 49 4.69 -3.20 0.30
C ALA A 49 3.24 -2.70 0.30
N ALA A 50 2.34 -3.38 -0.42
CA ALA A 50 0.91 -3.03 -0.43
C ALA A 50 0.29 -3.12 0.98
N ALA A 51 0.62 -4.18 1.73
CA ALA A 51 0.15 -4.35 3.11
C ALA A 51 0.65 -3.24 4.04
N LEU A 52 1.93 -2.86 3.94
CA LEU A 52 2.52 -1.77 4.74
C LEU A 52 1.88 -0.42 4.43
N ILE A 53 1.60 -0.12 3.16
CA ILE A 53 0.94 1.13 2.77
C ILE A 53 -0.48 1.20 3.35
N VAL A 54 -1.23 0.10 3.32
CA VAL A 54 -2.55 0.03 3.97
C VAL A 54 -2.44 0.23 5.48
N TYR A 55 -1.42 -0.35 6.12
CA TYR A 55 -1.15 -0.11 7.54
C TYR A 55 -0.88 1.38 7.84
N MET A 56 -0.05 2.04 7.03
CA MET A 56 0.20 3.48 7.15
C MET A 56 -1.06 4.32 6.98
N LEU A 57 -1.97 3.94 6.06
CA LEU A 57 -3.27 4.61 5.93
C LEU A 57 -4.10 4.48 7.21
N ILE A 58 -4.15 3.28 7.82
CA ILE A 58 -4.87 3.08 9.08
C ILE A 58 -4.29 3.96 10.18
N GLN A 59 -2.96 4.03 10.29
CA GLN A 59 -2.28 4.90 11.25
C GLN A 59 -2.64 6.37 11.02
N ARG A 60 -2.57 6.85 9.77
CA ARG A 60 -2.97 8.22 9.43
C ARG A 60 -4.42 8.51 9.78
N ILE A 61 -5.34 7.59 9.49
CA ILE A 61 -6.74 7.76 9.88
C ILE A 61 -6.89 7.89 11.40
N LYS A 62 -6.11 7.13 12.19
CA LYS A 62 -6.10 7.24 13.65
C LYS A 62 -5.56 8.59 14.12
N GLU A 63 -4.47 9.08 13.55
CA GLU A 63 -3.86 10.38 13.89
C GLU A 63 -4.83 11.54 13.59
N ILE A 64 -5.50 11.52 12.44
CA ILE A 64 -6.51 12.53 12.07
C ILE A 64 -7.70 12.47 13.04
N LYS A 65 -8.17 11.27 13.41
CA LYS A 65 -9.28 11.11 14.37
C LYS A 65 -8.91 11.49 15.80
N GLY A 66 -7.66 11.25 16.20
CA GLY A 66 -7.14 11.54 17.54
C GLY A 66 -6.85 13.02 17.77
N GLY A 67 -6.89 13.86 16.72
CA GLY A 67 -6.57 15.28 16.81
C GLY A 67 -5.06 15.57 16.80
N GLU A 68 -4.20 14.56 16.66
CA GLU A 68 -2.75 14.72 16.55
C GLU A 68 -2.37 15.58 15.33
N GLU A 69 -3.10 15.40 14.20
CA GLU A 69 -2.92 16.25 13.01
C GLU A 69 -3.25 17.72 13.29
N ASP A 70 -4.23 17.99 14.16
CA ASP A 70 -4.64 19.35 14.50
C ASP A 70 -3.70 20.01 15.53
N GLU A 71 -3.10 19.24 16.44
CA GLU A 71 -2.04 19.74 17.33
C GLU A 71 -0.75 20.05 16.56
N ALA A 72 -0.33 19.16 15.66
CA ALA A 72 0.84 19.39 14.81
C ALA A 72 0.71 20.64 13.94
N ARG A 73 -0.52 21.04 13.59
CA ARG A 73 -0.81 22.22 12.75
C ARG A 73 -0.78 23.55 13.52
N LYS A 74 -0.71 23.52 14.86
CA LYS A 74 -0.67 24.72 15.71
C LYS A 74 0.74 25.27 15.95
N TYR A 75 1.78 24.53 15.58
CA TYR A 75 3.18 24.94 15.63
C TYR A 75 3.71 25.19 14.21
#